data_AF-A0A3N4K7W7-F1
#
_entry.id   AF-A0A3N4K7W7-F1
#
_cell.length_a   1.000
_cell.length_b   1.000
_cell.length_c   1.000
_cell.angle_alpha   90.00
_cell.angle_beta   90.00
_cell.angle_gamma   90.00
#
_symmetry.space_group_name_H-M   'P 1'
#
loop_
_entity.id
_entity.type
_entity.pdbx_description
1 polymer ?
#
loop_
_entity_poly.entity_id
_entity_poly.type
_entity_poly.pdbx_seq_one_letter_code
_entity_poly.pdbx_strand_id
1 'polypeptide(L)'
;MLYLKYWIDSCFEQAISLTTECSHLLRERLNEGSWEAIYSRLLDDPYQNLPALLLQRKEKRLRAHKHDPHPALPYTVCYDGVVHTRAHQSPTKSVLEFAVIEVKGCYDAAKWQEDFTKLVAGCRAILKAIRTSVDGHETTMAKVLAAGVLQAGAKTMVVLMKAVGENVYLLKRGSEWTYPEEVKDVVDFGGLVVAMWKVREVVKSSYEAVKHYHECVKGQKDDGDRTGADFL
;
A
#
# COMPACT_ATOMS: atom_id res chain seq x y z
N MET A 1 5.66 -20.01 0.21
CA MET A 1 6.43 -19.92 1.47
C MET A 1 7.91 -19.65 1.20
N LEU A 2 8.56 -20.39 0.28
CA LEU A 2 9.97 -20.20 -0.10
C LEU A 2 10.36 -18.76 -0.48
N TYR A 3 9.55 -18.07 -1.28
CA TYR A 3 9.86 -16.70 -1.70
C TYR A 3 9.80 -15.67 -0.56
N LEU A 4 8.91 -15.86 0.42
CA LEU A 4 8.80 -14.91 1.53
C LEU A 4 10.02 -15.00 2.44
N LYS A 5 10.46 -16.22 2.73
CA LYS A 5 11.71 -16.45 3.47
C LYS A 5 12.89 -15.82 2.71
N TYR A 6 12.98 -16.07 1.41
CA TYR A 6 14.02 -15.48 0.57
C TYR A 6 14.01 -13.95 0.59
N TRP A 7 12.84 -13.32 0.51
CA TRP A 7 12.71 -11.87 0.59
C TRP A 7 13.19 -11.31 1.93
N ILE A 8 12.77 -11.91 3.05
CA ILE A 8 13.24 -11.49 4.39
C ILE A 8 14.76 -11.63 4.48
N ASP A 9 15.30 -12.80 4.09
CA ASP A 9 16.75 -13.05 4.10
C ASP A 9 17.49 -12.00 3.24
N SER A 10 17.00 -11.71 2.03
CA SER A 10 17.56 -10.67 1.14
C SER A 10 17.53 -9.27 1.75
N CYS A 11 16.48 -8.90 2.49
CA CYS A 11 16.43 -7.61 3.19
C CYS A 11 17.52 -7.51 4.26
N PHE A 12 17.71 -8.58 5.05
CA PHE A 12 18.74 -8.61 6.10
C PHE A 12 20.15 -8.65 5.50
N GLU A 13 20.39 -9.42 4.45
CA GLU A 13 21.66 -9.44 3.73
C GLU A 13 22.03 -8.06 3.19
N GLN A 14 21.08 -7.35 2.58
CA GLN A 14 21.30 -5.98 2.10
C GLN A 14 21.61 -5.04 3.25
N ALA A 15 20.86 -5.09 4.36
CA ALA A 15 21.10 -4.26 5.53
C ALA A 15 22.49 -4.50 6.14
N ILE A 16 22.91 -5.76 6.24
CA ILE A 16 24.25 -6.13 6.75
C ILE A 16 25.34 -5.63 5.80
N SER A 17 25.23 -5.85 4.49
CA SER A 17 26.21 -5.35 3.51
C SER A 17 26.31 -3.82 3.55
N LEU A 18 25.17 -3.11 3.58
CA LEU A 18 25.18 -1.65 3.67
C LEU A 18 25.79 -1.14 4.98
N THR A 19 25.53 -1.80 6.11
CA THR A 19 26.07 -1.37 7.42
C THR A 19 27.53 -1.78 7.67
N THR A 20 28.08 -2.71 6.88
CA THR A 20 29.46 -3.20 7.03
C THR A 20 30.40 -2.70 5.93
N GLU A 21 29.99 -2.80 4.67
CA GLU A 21 30.82 -2.52 3.49
C GLU A 21 30.64 -1.08 2.99
N CYS A 22 29.42 -0.53 3.12
CA CYS A 22 29.03 0.77 2.55
C CYS A 22 28.43 1.73 3.59
N SER A 23 28.83 1.62 4.86
CA SER A 23 28.20 2.35 5.97
C SER A 23 28.31 3.88 5.86
N HIS A 24 29.32 4.35 5.13
CA HIS A 24 29.48 5.78 4.82
C HIS A 24 28.29 6.33 4.02
N LEU A 25 27.69 5.55 3.11
CA LEU A 25 26.53 5.98 2.32
C LEU A 25 25.31 6.30 3.19
N LEU A 26 25.11 5.53 4.26
CA LEU A 26 23.97 5.72 5.18
C LEU A 26 24.11 6.98 6.04
N ARG A 27 25.33 7.51 6.18
CA ARG A 27 25.65 8.72 6.95
C ARG A 27 25.70 9.99 6.10
N GLU A 28 25.63 9.84 4.78
CA GLU A 28 25.62 10.97 3.85
C GLU A 28 24.20 11.50 3.60
N ARG A 29 24.12 12.76 3.16
CA ARG A 29 22.84 13.34 2.71
C ARG A 29 22.50 12.81 1.32
N LEU A 30 21.81 11.68 1.28
CA LEU A 30 21.36 11.07 0.05
C LEU A 30 20.14 11.79 -0.55
N ASN A 31 20.04 11.75 -1.88
CA ASN A 31 18.83 12.20 -2.59
C ASN A 31 17.73 11.13 -2.52
N GLU A 32 16.52 11.50 -2.93
CA GLU A 32 15.36 10.61 -2.92
C GLU A 32 15.63 9.29 -3.67
N GLY A 33 16.15 9.35 -4.90
CA GLY A 33 16.41 8.16 -5.72
C GLY A 33 17.41 7.17 -5.11
N SER A 34 18.38 7.66 -4.32
CA SER A 34 19.30 6.78 -3.58
C SER A 34 18.58 6.03 -2.48
N TRP A 35 17.67 6.71 -1.77
CA TRP A 35 16.82 6.08 -0.78
C TRP A 35 15.83 5.11 -1.40
N GLU A 36 15.28 5.39 -2.58
CA GLU A 36 14.48 4.40 -3.33
C GLU A 36 15.28 3.12 -3.59
N ALA A 37 16.56 3.26 -3.98
CA ALA A 37 17.43 2.11 -4.24
C ALA A 37 17.73 1.31 -2.96
N ILE A 38 18.03 1.97 -1.85
CA ILE A 38 18.24 1.32 -0.54
C ILE A 38 16.97 0.55 -0.13
N TYR A 39 15.80 1.17 -0.29
CA TYR A 39 14.53 0.58 0.09
C TYR A 39 13.95 -0.42 -0.91
N SER A 40 14.51 -0.54 -2.12
CA SER A 40 13.95 -1.37 -3.19
C SER A 40 13.67 -2.81 -2.76
N ARG A 41 14.59 -3.45 -2.03
CA ARG A 41 14.39 -4.81 -1.50
C ARG A 41 13.25 -4.86 -0.48
N LEU A 42 13.14 -3.85 0.36
CA LEU A 42 12.14 -3.79 1.41
C LEU A 42 10.75 -3.42 0.88
N LEU A 43 10.69 -2.54 -0.13
CA LEU A 43 9.48 -1.87 -0.58
C LEU A 43 8.95 -2.43 -1.91
N ASP A 44 9.82 -2.78 -2.85
CA ASP A 44 9.41 -3.13 -4.22
C ASP A 44 9.30 -4.65 -4.42
N ASP A 45 10.32 -5.40 -3.97
CA ASP A 45 10.36 -6.88 -4.07
C ASP A 45 9.12 -7.60 -3.49
N PRO A 46 8.50 -7.18 -2.36
CA PRO A 46 7.30 -7.82 -1.83
C PRO A 46 6.15 -7.97 -2.84
N TYR A 47 6.07 -7.02 -3.78
CA TYR A 47 4.98 -6.92 -4.76
C TYR A 47 5.31 -7.59 -6.10
N GLN A 48 6.58 -7.89 -6.39
CA GLN A 48 6.98 -8.55 -7.64
C GLN A 48 6.29 -9.91 -7.80
N ASN A 49 5.97 -10.57 -6.70
CA ASN A 49 5.35 -11.90 -6.66
C ASN A 49 3.86 -11.91 -6.37
N LEU A 50 3.18 -10.78 -6.52
CA LEU A 50 1.72 -10.73 -6.51
C LEU A 50 1.26 -10.63 -7.96
N PRO A 51 0.84 -11.75 -8.61
CA PRO A 51 0.61 -11.75 -10.06
C PRO A 51 -0.45 -10.71 -10.46
N ALA A 52 -1.53 -10.60 -9.69
CA ALA A 52 -2.63 -9.67 -9.96
C ALA A 52 -2.34 -8.20 -9.63
N LEU A 53 -1.27 -7.93 -8.90
CA LEU A 53 -0.96 -6.61 -8.39
C LEU A 53 0.37 -6.14 -8.95
N LEU A 54 0.58 -4.84 -8.92
CA LEU A 54 1.88 -4.24 -9.19
C LEU A 54 2.04 -3.00 -8.34
N LEU A 55 3.27 -2.78 -7.88
CA LEU A 55 3.69 -1.48 -7.38
C LEU A 55 4.18 -0.65 -8.57
N GLN A 56 3.58 0.52 -8.79
CA GLN A 56 4.04 1.47 -9.78
C GLN A 56 4.69 2.66 -9.08
N ARG A 57 5.99 2.87 -9.32
CA ARG A 57 6.76 4.02 -8.81
C ARG A 57 6.64 5.25 -9.72
N LYS A 58 7.05 6.41 -9.17
CA LYS A 58 7.19 7.74 -9.77
C LYS A 58 5.88 8.47 -10.05
N GLU A 59 5.61 9.52 -9.26
CA GLU A 59 4.56 10.53 -9.42
C GLU A 59 3.28 10.04 -10.12
N LYS A 60 2.57 9.11 -9.47
CA LYS A 60 1.33 8.53 -9.94
C LYS A 60 0.12 9.22 -9.36
N ARG A 61 -0.76 9.70 -10.23
CA ARG A 61 -2.10 10.11 -9.82
C ARG A 61 -2.87 8.90 -9.32
N LEU A 62 -3.48 9.07 -8.16
CA LEU A 62 -4.38 8.07 -7.60
C LEU A 62 -5.75 8.21 -8.26
N ARG A 63 -6.18 7.19 -9.01
CA ARG A 63 -7.49 7.17 -9.68
C ARG A 63 -8.64 7.22 -8.68
N ALA A 64 -8.42 6.68 -7.48
CA ALA A 64 -9.39 6.65 -6.41
C ALA A 64 -9.78 8.04 -5.90
N HIS A 65 -8.96 9.09 -6.12
CA HIS A 65 -9.25 10.45 -5.61
C HIS A 65 -10.58 11.01 -6.06
N LYS A 66 -11.08 10.63 -7.25
CA LYS A 66 -12.42 11.00 -7.72
C LYS A 66 -13.56 10.50 -6.82
N HIS A 67 -13.27 9.56 -5.93
CA HIS A 67 -14.19 8.99 -4.96
C HIS A 67 -13.98 9.55 -3.55
N ASP A 68 -13.02 10.44 -3.30
CA ASP A 68 -12.82 10.97 -1.94
C ASP A 68 -14.07 11.75 -1.49
N PRO A 69 -14.76 11.35 -0.38
CA PRO A 69 -15.91 12.09 0.12
C PRO A 69 -15.55 13.47 0.69
N HIS A 70 -14.28 13.71 1.00
CA HIS A 70 -13.77 14.96 1.55
C HIS A 70 -12.49 15.37 0.81
N PRO A 71 -12.60 15.85 -0.44
CA PRO A 71 -11.44 16.22 -1.24
C PRO A 71 -10.79 17.48 -0.64
N ALA A 72 -9.92 17.28 0.34
CA ALA A 72 -9.06 18.31 0.91
C ALA A 72 -7.84 18.59 0.02
N LEU A 73 -7.63 17.75 -0.99
CA LEU A 73 -6.50 17.79 -1.89
C LEU A 73 -6.97 17.92 -3.35
N PRO A 74 -6.21 18.61 -4.21
CA PRO A 74 -6.50 18.65 -5.64
C PRO A 74 -6.48 17.26 -6.29
N TYR A 75 -7.32 17.02 -7.29
CA TYR A 75 -7.28 15.79 -8.10
C TYR A 75 -5.96 15.57 -8.88
N THR A 76 -5.12 16.59 -8.95
CA THR A 76 -3.80 16.55 -9.60
C THR A 76 -2.69 15.99 -8.71
N VAL A 77 -3.00 15.66 -7.45
CA VAL A 77 -2.02 15.12 -6.51
C VAL A 77 -1.47 13.78 -6.99
N CYS A 78 -0.14 13.69 -7.03
CA CYS A 78 0.62 12.52 -7.41
C CYS A 78 1.28 11.89 -6.19
N TYR A 79 1.39 10.57 -6.15
CA TYR A 79 2.08 9.79 -5.13
C TYR A 79 3.35 9.17 -5.69
N ASP A 80 4.37 8.95 -4.86
CA ASP A 80 5.65 8.38 -5.32
C ASP A 80 5.53 6.89 -5.64
N GLY A 81 4.53 6.23 -5.05
CA GLY A 81 4.15 4.88 -5.43
C GLY A 81 2.67 4.59 -5.20
N VAL A 82 2.10 3.75 -6.05
CA VAL A 82 0.74 3.22 -5.90
C VAL A 82 0.76 1.72 -6.17
N VAL A 83 0.14 0.94 -5.28
CA VAL A 83 -0.09 -0.50 -5.50
C VAL A 83 -1.49 -0.69 -6.06
N HIS A 84 -1.59 -1.33 -7.23
CA HIS A 84 -2.86 -1.47 -7.92
C HIS A 84 -2.95 -2.78 -8.73
N THR A 85 -4.17 -3.13 -9.15
CA THR A 85 -4.40 -4.28 -10.02
C THR A 85 -3.76 -4.09 -11.39
N ARG A 86 -3.25 -5.16 -11.99
CA ARG A 86 -2.97 -5.20 -13.44
C ARG A 86 -4.28 -5.10 -14.22
N ALA A 87 -4.32 -4.28 -15.26
CA ALA A 87 -5.56 -4.00 -16.01
C ALA A 87 -6.28 -5.27 -16.50
N HIS A 88 -5.55 -6.27 -17.00
CA HIS A 88 -6.11 -7.54 -17.48
C HIS A 88 -6.48 -8.54 -16.39
N GLN A 89 -6.11 -8.28 -15.13
CA GLN A 89 -6.35 -9.18 -13.99
C GLN A 89 -7.23 -8.51 -12.93
N SER A 90 -7.85 -7.37 -13.27
CA SER A 90 -8.78 -6.70 -12.38
C SER A 90 -10.15 -7.40 -12.40
N PRO A 91 -10.72 -7.70 -11.21
CA PRO A 91 -12.05 -8.30 -11.12
C PRO A 91 -13.17 -7.42 -11.68
N THR A 92 -12.97 -6.10 -11.75
CA THR A 92 -13.98 -5.14 -12.24
C THR A 92 -13.79 -4.72 -13.70
N LYS A 93 -12.75 -5.23 -14.38
CA LYS A 93 -12.20 -4.66 -15.64
C LYS A 93 -11.71 -3.20 -15.52
N SER A 94 -11.72 -2.62 -14.31
CA SER A 94 -11.19 -1.29 -14.01
C SER A 94 -10.02 -1.40 -13.02
N VAL A 95 -9.01 -0.53 -13.11
CA VAL A 95 -7.89 -0.61 -12.18
C VAL A 95 -8.36 -0.20 -10.77
N LEU A 96 -8.15 -1.09 -9.79
CA LEU A 96 -8.34 -0.80 -8.38
C LEU A 96 -6.99 -0.63 -7.69
N GLU A 97 -6.93 0.31 -6.75
CA GLU A 97 -5.75 0.70 -5.99
C GLU A 97 -5.92 0.23 -4.53
N PHE A 98 -4.83 -0.13 -3.86
CA PHE A 98 -4.85 -0.75 -2.53
C PHE A 98 -3.83 -0.16 -1.55
N ALA A 99 -2.77 0.47 -2.05
CA ALA A 99 -1.83 1.20 -1.21
C ALA A 99 -1.23 2.40 -1.93
N VAL A 100 -0.78 3.37 -1.13
CA VAL A 100 -0.08 4.60 -1.55
C VAL A 100 1.24 4.75 -0.81
N ILE A 101 2.22 5.35 -1.46
CA ILE A 101 3.58 5.54 -0.94
C ILE A 101 4.01 6.98 -1.20
N GLU A 102 4.59 7.59 -0.17
CA GLU A 102 5.29 8.88 -0.24
C GLU A 102 6.73 8.69 0.21
N VAL A 103 7.67 9.22 -0.56
CA VAL A 103 9.12 9.10 -0.33
C VAL A 103 9.77 10.47 -0.38
N LYS A 104 10.72 10.68 0.53
CA LYS A 104 11.59 11.86 0.54
C LYS A 104 13.02 11.50 0.84
N GLY A 105 13.94 12.32 0.32
CA GLY A 105 15.37 12.17 0.57
C GLY A 105 15.81 12.44 2.01
N CYS A 106 15.08 13.26 2.77
CA CYS A 106 15.42 13.57 4.16
C CYS A 106 14.18 13.88 5.00
N TYR A 107 14.30 13.67 6.32
CA TYR A 107 13.25 14.01 7.27
C TYR A 107 13.14 15.52 7.45
N ASP A 108 11.94 16.04 7.18
CA ASP A 108 11.51 17.39 7.53
C ASP A 108 10.13 17.29 8.18
N ALA A 109 9.96 17.87 9.37
CA ALA A 109 8.75 17.65 10.17
C ALA A 109 7.49 18.23 9.53
N ALA A 110 7.58 19.42 8.93
CA ALA A 110 6.43 20.06 8.28
C ALA A 110 6.01 19.27 7.04
N LYS A 111 7.00 18.90 6.21
CA LYS A 111 6.78 18.14 4.99
C LYS A 111 6.31 16.71 5.31
N TRP A 112 6.81 16.10 6.38
CA TRP A 112 6.37 14.78 6.86
C TRP A 112 4.88 14.80 7.22
N GLN A 113 4.44 15.84 7.92
CA GLN A 113 3.03 15.98 8.30
C GLN A 113 2.12 16.26 7.09
N GLU A 114 2.61 17.02 6.11
CA GLU A 114 1.90 17.25 4.85
C GLU A 114 1.69 15.95 4.07
N ASP A 115 2.76 15.17 3.88
CA ASP A 115 2.67 13.89 3.17
C ASP A 115 1.87 12.85 3.95
N PHE A 116 1.93 12.87 5.28
CA PHE A 116 1.05 12.04 6.10
C PHE A 116 -0.42 12.36 5.81
N THR A 117 -0.79 13.64 5.74
CA THR A 117 -2.15 14.08 5.41
C THR A 117 -2.54 13.62 4.00
N LYS A 118 -1.60 13.70 3.04
CA LYS A 118 -1.74 13.20 1.67
C LYS A 118 -1.94 11.68 1.60
N LEU A 119 -1.21 10.90 2.38
CA LEU A 119 -1.38 9.45 2.51
C LEU A 119 -2.74 9.09 3.09
N VAL A 120 -3.19 9.81 4.13
CA VAL A 120 -4.50 9.60 4.77
C VAL A 120 -5.62 9.85 3.77
N ALA A 121 -5.56 10.94 3.00
CA ALA A 121 -6.53 11.21 1.93
C ALA A 121 -6.52 10.11 0.87
N GLY A 122 -5.34 9.64 0.45
CA GLY A 122 -5.22 8.55 -0.52
C GLY A 122 -5.84 7.23 -0.04
N CYS A 123 -5.57 6.86 1.22
CA CYS A 123 -6.17 5.66 1.82
C CYS A 123 -7.70 5.75 1.89
N ARG A 124 -8.24 6.91 2.25
CA ARG A 124 -9.69 7.16 2.29
C ARG A 124 -10.32 7.03 0.90
N ALA A 125 -9.71 7.67 -0.09
CA ALA A 125 -10.13 7.61 -1.47
C ALA A 125 -10.16 6.16 -2.00
N ILE A 126 -9.09 5.39 -1.75
CA ILE A 126 -9.00 3.96 -2.07
C ILE A 126 -10.18 3.18 -1.48
N LEU A 127 -10.45 3.34 -0.19
CA LEU A 127 -11.52 2.61 0.48
C LEU A 127 -12.90 2.94 -0.09
N LYS A 128 -13.15 4.21 -0.42
CA LYS A 128 -14.42 4.62 -1.04
C LYS A 128 -14.54 4.05 -2.45
N ALA A 129 -13.48 4.07 -3.25
CA ALA A 129 -13.47 3.47 -4.58
C ALA A 129 -13.74 1.96 -4.53
N ILE A 130 -13.11 1.24 -3.59
CA ILE A 130 -13.37 -0.19 -3.39
C ILE A 130 -14.82 -0.41 -2.93
N ARG A 131 -15.34 0.39 -1.99
CA ARG A 131 -16.74 0.28 -1.52
C ARG A 131 -17.73 0.44 -2.67
N THR A 132 -17.52 1.43 -3.53
CA THR A 132 -18.31 1.61 -4.76
C THR A 132 -18.18 0.39 -5.67
N SER A 133 -16.97 -0.15 -5.84
CA SER A 133 -16.76 -1.33 -6.68
C SER A 133 -17.49 -2.58 -6.19
N VAL A 134 -17.68 -2.74 -4.87
CA VAL A 134 -18.35 -3.91 -4.30
C VAL A 134 -19.79 -3.64 -3.90
N ASP A 135 -20.41 -2.60 -4.47
CA ASP A 135 -21.79 -2.17 -4.23
C ASP A 135 -22.12 -2.07 -2.72
N GLY A 136 -21.16 -1.59 -1.92
CA GLY A 136 -21.32 -1.44 -0.47
C GLY A 136 -21.38 -2.74 0.34
N HIS A 137 -21.03 -3.89 -0.24
CA HIS A 137 -21.15 -5.19 0.43
C HIS A 137 -20.34 -5.28 1.73
N GLU A 138 -21.04 -5.26 2.86
CA GLU A 138 -20.46 -5.11 4.21
C GLU A 138 -19.48 -6.23 4.58
N THR A 139 -19.80 -7.49 4.25
CA THR A 139 -18.92 -8.63 4.54
C THR A 139 -17.60 -8.55 3.77
N THR A 140 -17.61 -8.00 2.56
CA THR A 140 -16.39 -7.77 1.78
C THR A 140 -15.61 -6.60 2.37
N MET A 141 -16.28 -5.47 2.61
CA MET A 141 -15.65 -4.28 3.19
C MET A 141 -15.05 -4.52 4.58
N ALA A 142 -15.64 -5.43 5.38
CA ALA A 142 -15.10 -5.81 6.67
C ALA A 142 -13.68 -6.43 6.59
N LYS A 143 -13.31 -7.00 5.44
CA LYS A 143 -12.01 -7.62 5.16
C LYS A 143 -11.02 -6.68 4.46
N VAL A 144 -11.48 -5.53 3.97
CA VAL A 144 -10.67 -4.60 3.18
C VAL A 144 -10.01 -3.57 4.09
N LEU A 145 -8.72 -3.34 3.83
CA LEU A 145 -7.88 -2.32 4.44
C LEU A 145 -7.09 -1.63 3.33
N ALA A 146 -6.92 -0.31 3.44
CA ALA A 146 -5.99 0.45 2.61
C ALA A 146 -4.70 0.69 3.41
N ALA A 147 -3.56 0.67 2.73
CA ALA A 147 -2.27 0.91 3.36
C ALA A 147 -1.57 2.16 2.81
N GLY A 148 -0.86 2.87 3.68
CA GLY A 148 0.02 3.96 3.30
C GLY A 148 1.43 3.72 3.83
N VAL A 149 2.44 4.06 3.04
CA VAL A 149 3.85 4.00 3.46
C VAL A 149 4.43 5.40 3.33
N LEU A 150 4.94 5.93 4.43
CA LEU A 150 5.65 7.21 4.47
C LEU A 150 7.12 6.95 4.71
N GLN A 151 7.97 7.47 3.84
CA GLN A 151 9.42 7.35 3.95
C GLN A 151 10.08 8.72 3.86
N ALA A 152 11.02 9.01 4.75
CA ALA A 152 11.86 10.20 4.66
C ALA A 152 13.28 9.87 5.13
N GLY A 153 14.18 9.73 4.17
CA GLY A 153 15.50 9.16 4.39
C GLY A 153 15.41 7.74 4.96
N ALA A 154 16.14 7.51 6.06
CA ALA A 154 16.10 6.25 6.80
C ALA A 154 14.81 6.02 7.60
N LYS A 155 13.94 7.03 7.75
CA LYS A 155 12.73 6.89 8.55
C LYS A 155 11.58 6.36 7.72
N THR A 156 10.82 5.43 8.27
CA THR A 156 9.65 4.83 7.63
C THR A 156 8.52 4.64 8.61
N MET A 157 7.31 4.92 8.17
CA MET A 157 6.09 4.66 8.91
C MET A 157 5.05 4.03 8.00
N VAL A 158 4.36 3.03 8.53
CA VAL A 158 3.22 2.40 7.89
C VAL A 158 1.94 2.89 8.54
N VAL A 159 0.93 3.19 7.73
CA VAL A 159 -0.44 3.45 8.18
C VAL A 159 -1.39 2.44 7.56
N LEU A 160 -2.39 2.02 8.32
CA LEU A 160 -3.46 1.16 7.84
C LEU A 160 -4.80 1.82 8.12
N MET A 161 -5.68 1.86 7.13
CA MET A 161 -7.01 2.46 7.25
C MET A 161 -8.09 1.45 6.93
N LYS A 162 -9.17 1.47 7.72
CA LYS A 162 -10.39 0.68 7.51
C LYS A 162 -11.61 1.59 7.40
N ALA A 163 -12.55 1.25 6.51
CA ALA A 163 -13.88 1.85 6.50
C ALA A 163 -14.79 1.09 7.48
N VAL A 164 -15.44 1.80 8.39
CA VAL A 164 -16.40 1.24 9.36
C VAL A 164 -17.82 1.74 9.16
N GLY A 165 -18.01 2.64 8.19
CA GLY A 165 -19.29 3.14 7.74
C GLY A 165 -19.11 3.79 6.37
N GLU A 166 -20.13 4.52 5.91
CA GLU A 166 -20.09 5.11 4.56
C GLU A 166 -18.97 6.15 4.39
N ASN A 167 -18.78 7.01 5.39
CA ASN A 167 -17.77 8.08 5.40
C ASN A 167 -17.00 8.11 6.74
N VAL A 168 -17.00 6.99 7.48
CA VAL A 168 -16.30 6.86 8.77
C VAL A 168 -15.15 5.87 8.62
N TYR A 169 -13.96 6.32 9.01
CA TYR A 169 -12.71 5.58 8.80
C TYR A 169 -11.92 5.48 10.10
N LEU A 170 -11.39 4.29 10.37
CA LEU A 170 -10.42 4.07 11.45
C LEU A 170 -9.02 4.04 10.86
N LEU A 171 -8.16 4.95 11.33
CA LEU A 171 -6.75 5.01 10.95
C LEU A 171 -5.89 4.46 12.09
N LYS A 172 -5.06 3.46 11.78
CA LYS A 172 -4.00 3.00 12.66
C LYS A 172 -2.66 3.53 12.15
N ARG A 173 -2.07 4.45 12.91
CA ARG A 173 -0.68 4.89 12.72
C ARG A 173 0.26 3.84 13.32
N GLY A 174 1.19 3.34 12.51
CA GLY A 174 2.24 2.43 12.97
C GLY A 174 3.38 3.15 13.69
N SER A 175 4.28 2.37 14.27
CA SER A 175 5.54 2.89 14.79
C SER A 175 6.39 3.48 13.66
N GLU A 176 7.18 4.49 14.00
CA GLU A 176 8.25 4.97 13.15
C GLU A 176 9.45 4.05 13.32
N TRP A 177 9.97 3.57 12.19
CA TRP A 177 11.13 2.70 12.12
C TRP A 177 12.25 3.42 11.41
N THR A 178 13.48 3.11 11.79
CA THR A 178 14.67 3.64 11.12
C THR A 178 15.39 2.48 10.44
N TYR A 179 15.81 2.68 9.19
CA TYR A 179 16.72 1.75 8.51
C TYR A 179 18.04 1.69 9.29
N PRO A 180 18.62 0.50 9.53
CA PRO A 180 19.81 0.38 10.36
C PRO A 180 20.99 1.11 9.72
N GLU A 181 21.65 1.98 10.48
CA GLU A 181 22.88 2.68 10.07
C GLU A 181 24.14 1.98 10.60
N GLU A 182 23.99 1.18 11.66
CA GLU A 182 25.05 0.38 12.26
C GLU A 182 24.63 -1.09 12.41
N VAL A 183 25.61 -1.99 12.45
CA VAL A 183 25.38 -3.45 12.57
C VAL A 183 24.57 -3.79 13.82
N LYS A 184 24.78 -3.07 14.92
CA LYS A 184 24.06 -3.30 16.19
C LYS A 184 22.55 -3.04 16.06
N ASP A 185 22.14 -2.18 15.13
CA ASP A 185 20.75 -1.76 14.93
C ASP A 185 19.99 -2.72 14.00
N VAL A 186 20.68 -3.67 13.36
CA VAL A 186 20.07 -4.66 12.45
C VAL A 186 19.04 -5.54 13.17
N VAL A 187 19.15 -5.71 14.49
CA VAL A 187 18.15 -6.45 15.27
C VAL A 187 16.79 -5.75 15.21
N ASP A 188 16.77 -4.41 15.31
CA ASP A 188 15.54 -3.61 15.31
C ASP A 188 14.95 -3.46 13.89
N PHE A 189 15.76 -3.68 12.85
CA PHE A 189 15.31 -3.72 11.46
C PHE A 189 14.22 -4.77 11.21
N GLY A 190 14.18 -5.85 12.00
CA GLY A 190 13.12 -6.84 11.92
C GLY A 190 11.72 -6.25 12.11
N GLY A 191 11.58 -5.22 12.94
CA GLY A 191 10.31 -4.52 13.12
C GLY A 191 9.83 -3.82 11.84
N LEU A 192 10.74 -3.20 11.09
CA LEU A 192 10.46 -2.58 9.80
C LEU A 192 10.10 -3.62 8.73
N VAL A 193 10.86 -4.72 8.65
CA VAL A 193 10.55 -5.83 7.73
C VAL A 193 9.15 -6.39 8.00
N VAL A 194 8.79 -6.60 9.28
CA VAL A 194 7.45 -7.05 9.68
C VAL A 194 6.38 -6.01 9.33
N ALA A 195 6.65 -4.72 9.48
CA ALA A 195 5.71 -3.67 9.09
C ALA A 195 5.41 -3.72 7.58
N MET A 196 6.44 -3.88 6.76
CA MET A 196 6.30 -3.97 5.30
C MET A 196 5.64 -5.27 4.85
N TRP A 197 5.93 -6.39 5.53
CA TRP A 197 5.19 -7.64 5.34
C TRP A 197 3.69 -7.47 5.62
N LYS A 198 3.31 -6.76 6.69
CA LYS A 198 1.90 -6.48 7.00
C LYS A 198 1.23 -5.67 5.91
N VAL A 199 1.91 -4.67 5.33
CA VAL A 199 1.38 -3.91 4.18
C VAL A 199 1.09 -4.86 3.02
N ARG A 200 2.05 -5.71 2.65
CA ARG A 200 1.91 -6.69 1.58
C ARG A 200 0.69 -7.61 1.81
N GLU A 201 0.55 -8.19 3.00
CA GLU A 201 -0.56 -9.10 3.31
C GLU A 201 -1.91 -8.38 3.34
N VAL A 202 -1.96 -7.14 3.82
CA VAL A 202 -3.16 -6.30 3.78
C VAL A 202 -3.61 -6.06 2.34
N VAL A 203 -2.70 -5.63 1.48
CA VAL A 203 -2.98 -5.40 0.05
C VAL A 203 -3.48 -6.68 -0.61
N LYS A 204 -2.76 -7.80 -0.41
CA LYS A 204 -3.12 -9.09 -0.98
C LYS A 204 -4.50 -9.56 -0.52
N SER A 205 -4.75 -9.56 0.79
CA SER A 205 -6.02 -10.03 1.36
C SER A 205 -7.20 -9.16 0.95
N SER A 206 -6.99 -7.84 0.86
CA SER A 206 -8.02 -6.90 0.39
C SER A 206 -8.37 -7.14 -1.08
N TYR A 207 -7.35 -7.37 -1.93
CA TYR A 207 -7.57 -7.75 -3.32
C TYR A 207 -8.36 -9.06 -3.43
N GLU A 208 -7.98 -10.10 -2.67
CA GLU A 208 -8.67 -11.40 -2.68
C GLU A 208 -10.14 -11.28 -2.25
N ALA A 209 -10.43 -10.44 -1.25
CA ALA A 209 -11.80 -10.18 -0.81
C ALA A 209 -12.66 -9.52 -1.91
N VAL A 210 -12.10 -8.52 -2.60
CA VAL A 210 -12.78 -7.84 -3.72
C VAL A 210 -12.97 -8.79 -4.90
N LYS A 211 -11.94 -9.57 -5.22
CA LYS A 211 -12.00 -10.57 -6.29
C LYS A 211 -13.11 -11.58 -6.04
N HIS A 212 -13.15 -12.18 -4.84
CA HIS A 212 -14.20 -13.12 -4.45
C HIS A 212 -15.61 -12.51 -4.57
N TYR A 213 -15.78 -11.24 -4.22
CA TYR A 213 -17.08 -10.58 -4.39
C TYR A 213 -17.52 -10.58 -5.86
N HIS A 214 -16.66 -10.17 -6.79
CA HIS A 214 -17.01 -10.09 -8.20
C HIS A 214 -17.21 -11.46 -8.85
N GLU A 215 -16.42 -12.45 -8.47
CA GLU A 215 -16.50 -13.80 -9.05
C GLU A 215 -17.67 -14.62 -8.48
N CYS A 216 -17.96 -14.50 -7.18
CA CYS A 216 -18.89 -15.40 -6.52
C CYS A 216 -20.18 -14.71 -6.04
N VAL A 217 -20.10 -13.47 -5.55
CA VAL A 217 -21.26 -12.81 -4.93
C VAL A 217 -22.08 -12.04 -5.97
N LYS A 218 -21.40 -11.27 -6.82
CA LYS A 218 -22.06 -10.47 -7.86
C LYS A 218 -22.68 -11.35 -8.94
N GLY A 219 -21.94 -12.35 -9.43
CA GLY A 219 -22.45 -13.30 -10.42
C GLY A 219 -23.72 -14.03 -9.97
N GLN A 220 -23.83 -14.40 -8.68
CA GLN A 220 -25.03 -15.03 -8.13
C GLN A 220 -26.26 -14.11 -8.08
N LYS A 221 -26.07 -12.80 -7.85
CA LYS A 221 -27.18 -11.84 -7.91
C LYS A 221 -27.71 -11.68 -9.33
N ASP A 222 -26.81 -11.58 -10.30
CA ASP A 222 -27.17 -11.36 -11.70
C ASP A 222 -27.88 -12.58 -12.32
N ASP A 223 -27.55 -13.80 -11.88
CA ASP A 223 -28.24 -15.02 -12.30
C ASP A 223 -29.60 -15.22 -11.60
N GLY A 224 -29.73 -14.78 -10.35
CA GLY A 224 -31.01 -14.81 -9.61
C GLY A 224 -32.06 -13.86 -10.18
N ASP A 225 -31.66 -12.66 -10.59
CA ASP A 225 -32.58 -11.67 -11.19
C ASP A 225 -33.08 -12.10 -12.58
N ARG A 226 -32.29 -12.86 -13.34
CA ARG A 226 -32.72 -13.40 -14.65
C ARG A 226 -33.85 -14.41 -14.55
N THR A 227 -33.87 -15.23 -13.50
CA THR A 227 -34.97 -16.17 -13.27
C THR A 227 -36.28 -15.52 -12.83
N GLY A 228 -36.25 -14.25 -12.38
CA GLY A 228 -37.44 -13.48 -12.02
C GLY A 228 -38.06 -12.68 -13.18
N ALA A 229 -37.33 -12.50 -14.29
CA ALA A 229 -37.78 -11.72 -15.44
C ALA A 229 -38.54 -12.55 -16.50
N ASP A 230 -38.43 -13.88 -16.47
CA ASP A 230 -39.10 -14.78 -17.42
C ASP A 230 -40.51 -15.24 -16.96
N PHE A 231 -41.07 -14.61 -15.90
CA PHE A 231 -42.38 -14.94 -15.33
C PHE A 231 -43.44 -13.82 -15.44
N LEU A 232 -43.21 -12.80 -16.27
CA LEU A 232 -44.19 -11.76 -16.61
C LEU A 232 -44.35 -11.65 -18.13
#